data_AF-A0A1S3XEF5-F1
#
_entry.id   AF-A0A1S3XEF5-F1
#
_cell.length_a   1.000
_cell.length_b   1.000
_cell.length_c   1.000
_cell.angle_alpha   90.00
_cell.angle_beta   90.00
_cell.angle_gamma   90.00
#
_symmetry.space_group_name_H-M   'P 1'
#
loop_
_entity.id
_entity.type
_entity.pdbx_description
1 polymer ?
#
loop_
_entity_poly.entity_id
_entity_poly.type
_entity_poly.pdbx_seq_one_letter_code
_entity_poly.pdbx_strand_id
1 'polypeptide(L)'
;MTKHLNDYGEAGLRTLVLAYKKLDEAEYLAWNEEFAKAKSYIGGDRDAMLERVSDMMERDLILVGATAVEDKLQKGVPQCIDKLAQAGLKIWVLTGDKMETAINIGYACSLLRQGMKQLSITTMNAGSVAQDSKQAMKEDILKQITNASQMIKLEKDPHAAFALIIDGKTLAYALENDMKQHFLNLAVNCASVICCRVSPKQKALVTRLVKEGTGKITLAIGDGANDVGMIQEADIGVGISGAEGMQAVMASDFAIAQFRYLERLLVVHGHWCYKRIAQMICYFFYKNICFGLTLFYFEAFAGFSGQSVYDDSYMMLFNVILTSLPVIALGVFEQDVPSDVCLKFPALYQQGPKNLFFDWYRILGWLGNGIYTSLIIFFLNIIIFYDQAFRSGGQTADLTALGTTIFTCVIWAVNCQIALTMSHF
;
A
#
# COMPACT_ATOMS: atom_id res chain seq x y z
N MET A 1 -14.08 -15.07 -39.63
CA MET A 1 -12.91 -14.79 -38.77
C MET A 1 -13.22 -13.76 -37.69
N THR A 2 -13.71 -12.56 -38.05
CA THR A 2 -14.02 -11.48 -37.09
C THR A 2 -15.01 -11.92 -36.01
N LYS A 3 -16.01 -12.73 -36.38
CA LYS A 3 -16.94 -13.35 -35.43
C LYS A 3 -16.21 -14.22 -34.39
N HIS A 4 -15.36 -15.15 -34.81
CA HIS A 4 -14.58 -15.99 -33.89
C HIS A 4 -13.64 -15.18 -32.99
N LEU A 5 -13.02 -14.12 -33.49
CA LEU A 5 -12.18 -13.23 -32.68
C LEU A 5 -13.00 -12.48 -31.61
N ASN A 6 -14.21 -12.07 -31.95
CA ASN A 6 -15.14 -11.47 -31.00
C ASN A 6 -15.60 -12.52 -29.98
N ASP A 7 -15.99 -13.71 -30.42
CA ASP A 7 -16.41 -14.81 -29.53
C ASP A 7 -15.28 -15.19 -28.54
N TYR A 8 -14.02 -15.24 -29.00
CA TYR A 8 -12.86 -15.49 -28.14
C TYR A 8 -12.58 -14.34 -27.16
N GLY A 9 -12.77 -13.09 -27.60
CA GLY A 9 -12.67 -11.92 -26.73
C GLY A 9 -13.75 -11.91 -25.65
N GLU A 10 -14.98 -12.23 -26.01
CA GLU A 10 -16.11 -12.42 -25.09
C GLU A 10 -15.87 -13.57 -24.11
N ALA A 11 -15.17 -14.63 -24.53
CA ALA A 11 -14.72 -15.71 -23.66
C ALA A 11 -13.49 -15.36 -22.80
N GLY A 12 -12.92 -14.15 -22.92
CA GLY A 12 -11.77 -13.70 -22.14
C GLY A 12 -10.43 -14.29 -22.58
N LEU A 13 -10.35 -14.86 -23.78
CA LEU A 13 -9.13 -15.45 -24.33
C LEU A 13 -8.27 -14.36 -25.01
N ARG A 14 -6.95 -14.44 -24.83
CA ARG A 14 -6.01 -13.59 -25.59
C ARG A 14 -5.90 -14.12 -27.02
N THR A 15 -6.26 -13.30 -27.99
CA THR A 15 -6.27 -13.68 -29.40
C THR A 15 -5.02 -13.20 -30.13
N LEU A 16 -4.33 -14.09 -30.84
CA LEU A 16 -3.27 -13.75 -31.79
C LEU A 16 -3.69 -14.11 -33.21
N VAL A 17 -3.38 -13.24 -34.17
CA VAL A 17 -3.70 -13.43 -35.59
C VAL A 17 -2.42 -13.74 -36.35
N LEU A 18 -2.45 -14.80 -37.15
CA LEU A 18 -1.31 -15.28 -37.94
C LEU A 18 -1.60 -14.99 -39.42
N ALA A 19 -0.69 -14.25 -40.05
CA ALA A 19 -0.73 -13.94 -41.47
C ALA A 19 0.65 -14.14 -42.10
N TYR A 20 0.70 -14.41 -43.40
CA TYR A 20 1.94 -14.57 -44.15
C TYR A 20 1.86 -13.80 -45.47
N LYS A 21 3.02 -13.41 -46.00
CA LYS A 21 3.15 -12.93 -47.37
C LYS A 21 4.23 -13.76 -48.05
N LYS A 22 3.95 -14.21 -49.27
CA LYS A 22 4.97 -14.84 -50.11
C LYS A 22 5.73 -13.73 -50.81
N LEU A 23 7.04 -13.71 -50.63
CA LEU A 23 7.93 -12.71 -51.21
C LEU A 23 8.73 -13.36 -52.33
N ASP A 24 8.93 -12.59 -53.41
CA ASP A 24 9.90 -12.94 -54.42
C ASP A 24 11.31 -12.55 -53.96
N GLU A 25 12.32 -13.30 -54.41
CA GLU A 25 13.69 -13.14 -53.95
C GLU A 25 14.23 -11.72 -54.22
N ALA A 26 13.88 -11.13 -55.36
CA ALA A 26 14.24 -9.76 -55.70
C ALA A 26 13.63 -8.71 -54.75
N GLU A 27 12.37 -8.89 -54.33
CA GLU A 27 11.68 -8.00 -53.39
C GLU A 27 12.32 -8.09 -52.00
N TYR A 28 12.64 -9.30 -51.54
CA TYR A 28 13.35 -9.52 -50.29
C TYR A 28 14.73 -8.87 -50.28
N LEU A 29 15.53 -9.05 -51.34
CA LEU A 29 16.88 -8.49 -51.44
C LEU A 29 16.84 -6.95 -51.40
N ALA A 30 15.94 -6.33 -52.15
CA ALA A 30 15.78 -4.88 -52.16
C ALA A 30 15.37 -4.35 -50.77
N TRP A 31 14.42 -4.99 -50.10
CA TRP A 31 14.03 -4.62 -48.75
C TRP A 31 15.15 -4.82 -47.72
N ASN A 32 15.88 -5.95 -47.81
CA ASN A 32 16.94 -6.28 -46.87
C ASN A 32 18.13 -5.31 -46.96
N GLU A 33 18.42 -4.76 -48.15
CA GLU A 33 19.39 -3.66 -48.27
C GLU A 33 18.94 -2.40 -47.52
N GLU A 34 17.67 -2.01 -47.65
CA GLU A 34 17.13 -0.86 -46.90
C GLU A 34 17.11 -1.13 -45.40
N PHE A 35 16.74 -2.34 -44.98
CA PHE A 35 16.71 -2.75 -43.58
C PHE A 35 18.11 -2.77 -42.98
N ALA A 36 19.11 -3.28 -43.71
CA ALA A 36 20.51 -3.27 -43.28
C ALA A 36 21.05 -1.84 -43.11
N LYS A 37 20.71 -0.93 -44.04
CA LYS A 37 21.05 0.49 -43.94
C LYS A 37 20.42 1.11 -42.68
N ALA A 38 19.12 0.91 -42.47
CA ALA A 38 18.41 1.40 -41.28
C ALA A 38 18.98 0.84 -39.97
N LYS A 39 19.34 -0.45 -39.93
CA LYS A 39 19.94 -1.10 -38.76
C LYS A 39 21.34 -0.57 -38.43
N SER A 40 22.13 -0.25 -39.46
CA SER A 40 23.49 0.30 -39.32
C SER A 40 23.52 1.80 -39.02
N TYR A 41 22.37 2.49 -39.05
CA TYR A 41 22.28 3.92 -38.79
C TYR A 41 22.55 4.23 -37.32
N ILE A 42 23.50 5.14 -37.06
CA ILE A 42 23.87 5.61 -35.73
C ILE A 42 23.34 7.03 -35.57
N GLY A 43 22.14 7.16 -35.00
CA GLY A 43 21.46 8.44 -34.76
C GLY A 43 20.13 8.25 -34.03
N GLY A 44 19.51 9.34 -33.58
CA GLY A 44 18.25 9.31 -32.82
C GLY A 44 17.05 8.76 -33.60
N ASP A 45 17.07 8.86 -34.93
CA ASP A 45 15.96 8.43 -35.82
C ASP A 45 16.00 6.95 -36.21
N ARG A 46 16.96 6.18 -35.67
CA ARG A 46 17.15 4.77 -36.04
C ARG A 46 15.88 3.93 -35.85
N ASP A 47 15.20 4.10 -34.73
CA ASP A 47 14.02 3.31 -34.40
C ASP A 47 12.85 3.66 -35.35
N ALA A 48 12.68 4.95 -35.70
CA ALA A 48 11.68 5.40 -36.66
C ALA A 48 11.96 4.89 -38.10
N MET A 49 13.23 4.83 -38.51
CA MET A 49 13.61 4.26 -39.81
C MET A 49 13.34 2.76 -39.89
N LEU A 50 13.65 2.01 -38.82
CA LEU A 50 13.37 0.58 -38.73
C LEU A 50 11.87 0.28 -38.76
N GLU A 51 11.07 1.07 -38.05
CA GLU A 51 9.60 0.97 -38.04
C GLU A 51 9.04 1.21 -39.44
N ARG A 52 9.48 2.29 -40.13
CA ARG A 52 9.07 2.58 -41.51
C ARG A 52 9.36 1.41 -42.46
N VAL A 53 10.57 0.83 -42.39
CA VAL A 53 10.97 -0.28 -43.28
C VAL A 53 10.19 -1.56 -42.96
N SER A 54 9.90 -1.83 -41.68
CA SER A 54 9.07 -2.96 -41.25
C SER A 54 7.62 -2.80 -41.75
N ASP A 55 7.05 -1.60 -41.62
CA ASP A 55 5.72 -1.24 -42.11
C ASP A 55 5.52 -1.43 -43.62
N MET A 56 6.59 -1.32 -44.43
CA MET A 56 6.51 -1.61 -45.86
C MET A 56 6.33 -3.12 -46.11
N MET A 57 6.97 -3.95 -45.28
CA MET A 57 6.93 -5.41 -45.39
C MET A 57 5.63 -6.00 -44.83
N GLU A 58 5.04 -5.37 -43.81
CA GLU A 58 3.83 -5.83 -43.11
C GLU A 58 2.51 -5.43 -43.80
N ARG A 59 2.55 -5.13 -45.11
CA ARG A 59 1.36 -4.82 -45.94
C ARG A 59 0.94 -6.02 -46.79
N ASP A 60 -0.34 -6.06 -47.14
CA ASP A 60 -0.95 -7.05 -48.04
C ASP A 60 -0.70 -8.52 -47.63
N LEU A 61 -0.74 -8.77 -46.32
CA LEU A 61 -0.58 -10.11 -45.75
C LEU A 61 -1.82 -10.98 -46.01
N ILE A 62 -1.60 -12.27 -46.27
CA ILE A 62 -2.64 -13.29 -46.38
C ILE A 62 -2.88 -13.89 -44.99
N LEU A 63 -4.09 -13.71 -44.48
CA LEU A 63 -4.53 -14.26 -43.21
C LEU A 63 -4.58 -15.79 -43.24
N VAL A 64 -3.89 -16.47 -42.32
CA VAL A 64 -3.91 -17.93 -42.19
C VAL A 64 -4.96 -18.37 -41.16
N GLY A 65 -4.93 -17.73 -39.99
CA GLY A 65 -5.61 -18.28 -38.82
C GLY A 65 -5.51 -17.36 -37.61
N ALA A 66 -6.22 -17.73 -36.55
CA ALA A 66 -6.17 -17.07 -35.26
C ALA A 66 -6.03 -18.13 -34.19
N THR A 67 -5.24 -17.83 -33.17
CA THR A 67 -5.11 -18.64 -31.96
C THR A 67 -5.75 -17.89 -30.80
N ALA A 68 -6.28 -18.63 -29.84
CA ALA A 68 -6.86 -18.09 -28.63
C ALA A 68 -6.22 -18.80 -27.44
N VAL A 69 -5.61 -18.03 -26.55
CA VAL A 69 -4.89 -18.53 -25.38
C VAL A 69 -5.65 -18.12 -24.13
N GLU A 70 -5.99 -19.10 -23.30
CA GLU A 70 -6.59 -18.84 -22.00
C GLU A 70 -5.50 -18.40 -21.02
N ASP A 71 -5.66 -17.20 -20.47
CA ASP A 71 -4.79 -16.71 -19.39
C ASP A 71 -5.37 -17.18 -18.06
N LYS A 72 -4.75 -18.21 -17.48
CA LYS A 72 -5.21 -18.78 -16.21
C LYS A 72 -4.73 -17.92 -15.06
N LEU A 73 -5.67 -17.58 -14.18
CA LEU A 73 -5.34 -16.96 -12.91
C LEU A 73 -4.38 -17.83 -12.10
N GLN A 74 -3.44 -17.17 -11.42
CA GLN A 74 -2.57 -17.86 -10.47
C GLN A 74 -3.41 -18.54 -9.38
N LYS A 75 -2.87 -19.64 -8.84
CA LYS A 75 -3.51 -20.40 -7.77
C LYS A 75 -3.81 -19.51 -6.57
N GLY A 76 -5.07 -19.46 -6.14
CA GLY A 76 -5.46 -18.75 -4.91
C GLY A 76 -5.79 -17.26 -5.09
N VAL A 77 -5.74 -16.72 -6.32
CA VAL A 77 -6.05 -15.29 -6.57
C VAL A 77 -7.47 -14.92 -6.15
N PRO A 78 -8.53 -15.67 -6.53
CA PRO A 78 -9.89 -15.29 -6.16
C PRO A 78 -10.10 -15.27 -4.64
N GLN A 79 -9.55 -16.26 -3.93
CA GLN A 79 -9.63 -16.35 -2.47
C GLN A 79 -8.86 -15.21 -1.79
N CYS A 80 -7.69 -14.86 -2.32
CA CYS A 80 -6.88 -13.76 -1.81
C CYS A 80 -7.60 -12.41 -1.97
N ILE A 81 -8.17 -12.13 -3.15
CA ILE A 81 -8.91 -10.89 -3.42
C ILE A 81 -10.13 -10.77 -2.50
N ASP A 82 -10.90 -11.85 -2.33
CA ASP A 82 -12.07 -11.82 -1.44
C ASP A 82 -11.66 -11.54 0.02
N LYS A 83 -10.59 -12.15 0.52
CA LYS A 83 -10.10 -11.86 1.88
C LYS A 83 -9.57 -10.45 2.06
N LEU A 84 -8.86 -9.91 1.07
CA LEU A 84 -8.41 -8.51 1.09
C LEU A 84 -9.59 -7.54 1.06
N ALA A 85 -10.65 -7.85 0.30
CA ALA A 85 -11.89 -7.08 0.31
C ALA A 85 -12.59 -7.14 1.68
N GLN A 86 -12.66 -8.33 2.32
CA GLN A 86 -13.19 -8.50 3.68
C GLN A 86 -12.36 -7.75 4.74
N ALA A 87 -11.04 -7.63 4.53
CA ALA A 87 -10.14 -6.80 5.31
C ALA A 87 -10.40 -5.28 5.14
N GLY A 88 -11.36 -4.89 4.29
CA GLY A 88 -11.75 -3.50 4.05
C GLY A 88 -10.85 -2.76 3.06
N LEU A 89 -10.03 -3.48 2.30
CA LEU A 89 -9.18 -2.90 1.27
C LEU A 89 -9.97 -2.68 -0.03
N LYS A 90 -9.76 -1.52 -0.66
CA LYS A 90 -10.30 -1.22 -1.99
C LYS A 90 -9.27 -1.63 -3.03
N ILE A 91 -9.69 -2.45 -3.99
CA ILE A 91 -8.79 -3.07 -4.98
C ILE A 91 -9.07 -2.47 -6.36
N TRP A 92 -8.01 -1.95 -6.98
CA TRP A 92 -8.05 -1.30 -8.28
C TRP A 92 -7.17 -2.09 -9.24
N VAL A 93 -7.71 -2.47 -10.40
CA VAL A 93 -6.98 -3.23 -11.43
C VAL A 93 -6.65 -2.30 -12.58
N LEU A 94 -5.36 -2.14 -12.87
CA LEU A 94 -4.85 -1.31 -13.96
C LEU A 94 -4.19 -2.21 -15.01
N THR A 95 -4.91 -2.53 -16.09
CA THR A 95 -4.45 -3.48 -17.12
C THR A 95 -4.27 -2.84 -18.50
N GLY A 96 -3.30 -3.34 -19.26
CA GLY A 96 -3.13 -3.02 -20.68
C GLY A 96 -4.13 -3.74 -21.60
N ASP A 97 -4.90 -4.70 -21.07
CA ASP A 97 -5.82 -5.51 -21.86
C ASP A 97 -7.08 -4.75 -22.30
N LYS A 98 -7.83 -5.38 -23.22
CA LYS A 98 -9.14 -4.91 -23.66
C LYS A 98 -10.15 -4.96 -22.51
N MET A 99 -11.18 -4.11 -22.63
CA MET A 99 -12.20 -3.95 -21.61
C MET A 99 -12.94 -5.27 -21.32
N GLU A 100 -13.32 -6.01 -22.36
CA GLU A 100 -14.07 -7.27 -22.23
C GLU A 100 -13.26 -8.31 -21.46
N THR A 101 -11.97 -8.45 -21.79
CA THR A 101 -11.04 -9.35 -21.10
C THR A 101 -10.84 -8.94 -19.63
N ALA A 102 -10.69 -7.64 -19.36
CA ALA A 102 -10.51 -7.13 -18.01
C ALA A 102 -11.75 -7.36 -17.11
N ILE A 103 -12.95 -7.22 -17.68
CA ILE A 103 -14.22 -7.52 -16.99
C ILE A 103 -14.32 -9.01 -16.69
N ASN A 104 -14.00 -9.87 -17.67
CA ASN A 104 -14.00 -11.32 -17.48
C ASN A 104 -13.02 -11.78 -16.40
N ILE A 105 -11.79 -11.23 -16.41
CA ILE A 105 -10.80 -11.44 -15.34
C ILE A 105 -11.35 -10.93 -14.01
N GLY A 106 -11.99 -9.77 -13.99
CA GLY A 106 -12.63 -9.19 -12.80
C GLY A 106 -13.68 -10.11 -12.17
N TYR A 107 -14.49 -10.79 -12.98
CA TYR A 107 -15.43 -11.81 -12.50
C TYR A 107 -14.72 -13.09 -12.06
N ALA A 108 -13.76 -13.58 -12.84
CA ALA A 108 -13.00 -14.80 -12.51
C ALA A 108 -12.22 -14.67 -11.20
N CYS A 109 -11.73 -13.47 -10.88
CA CYS A 109 -10.97 -13.19 -9.66
C CYS A 109 -11.86 -12.72 -8.48
N SER A 110 -13.19 -12.74 -8.63
CA SER A 110 -14.17 -12.32 -7.62
C SER A 110 -14.06 -10.85 -7.19
N LEU A 111 -13.39 -10.01 -7.99
CA LEU A 111 -13.37 -8.55 -7.83
C LEU A 111 -14.73 -7.95 -8.20
N LEU A 112 -15.32 -8.44 -9.29
CA LEU A 112 -16.69 -8.13 -9.71
C LEU A 112 -17.62 -9.25 -9.26
N ARG A 113 -18.72 -8.88 -8.58
CA ARG A 113 -19.76 -9.82 -8.11
C ARG A 113 -21.06 -9.59 -8.89
N GLN A 114 -21.89 -10.62 -9.03
CA GLN A 114 -23.13 -10.55 -9.83
C GLN A 114 -24.14 -9.49 -9.34
N GLY A 115 -24.09 -9.09 -8.06
CA GLY A 115 -24.92 -8.01 -7.52
C GLY A 115 -24.33 -6.60 -7.63
N MET A 116 -23.12 -6.44 -8.18
CA MET A 116 -22.46 -5.13 -8.29
C MET A 116 -22.97 -4.36 -9.50
N LYS A 117 -23.30 -3.08 -9.29
CA LYS A 117 -23.71 -2.19 -10.38
C LYS A 117 -22.47 -1.66 -11.09
N GLN A 118 -22.37 -1.92 -12.39
CA GLN A 118 -21.25 -1.47 -13.21
C GLN A 118 -21.50 -0.06 -13.74
N LEU A 119 -20.51 0.81 -13.55
CA LEU A 119 -20.45 2.17 -14.07
C LEU A 119 -19.35 2.19 -15.13
N SER A 120 -19.72 2.14 -16.41
CA SER A 120 -18.76 2.19 -17.51
C SER A 120 -18.64 3.62 -18.03
N ILE A 121 -17.41 4.13 -18.11
CA ILE A 121 -17.10 5.44 -18.67
C ILE A 121 -16.24 5.24 -19.91
N THR A 122 -16.84 5.49 -21.06
CA THR A 122 -16.19 5.30 -22.37
C THR A 122 -16.49 6.48 -23.27
N THR A 123 -15.46 6.92 -24.00
CA THR A 123 -15.64 7.80 -25.16
C THR A 123 -16.38 7.05 -26.26
N MET A 124 -17.53 7.54 -26.71
CA MET A 124 -18.13 7.03 -27.94
C MET A 124 -17.19 7.34 -29.12
N ASN A 125 -17.01 6.38 -30.03
CA ASN A 125 -16.27 6.58 -31.27
C ASN A 125 -17.05 7.57 -32.16
N ALA A 126 -16.91 8.87 -31.89
CA ALA A 126 -17.28 9.90 -32.85
C ALA A 126 -16.25 9.82 -33.98
N GLY A 127 -16.68 9.38 -35.16
CA GLY A 127 -15.86 9.38 -36.36
C GLY A 127 -15.26 10.76 -36.59
N SER A 128 -13.93 10.78 -36.69
CA SER A 128 -13.11 11.75 -37.43
C SER A 128 -13.77 13.09 -37.79
N VAL A 129 -13.83 14.07 -36.87
CA VAL A 129 -13.79 15.50 -37.22
C VAL A 129 -13.12 16.29 -36.09
N ALA A 130 -12.28 17.24 -36.51
CA ALA A 130 -11.41 18.25 -35.87
C ALA A 130 -11.65 18.72 -34.42
N GLN A 131 -10.72 19.57 -33.95
CA GLN A 131 -10.45 20.05 -32.58
C GLN A 131 -11.65 20.44 -31.68
N ASP A 132 -12.83 20.75 -32.22
CA ASP A 132 -14.07 20.93 -31.44
C ASP A 132 -14.54 19.65 -30.72
N SER A 133 -14.05 18.50 -31.18
CA SER A 133 -14.31 17.18 -30.57
C SER A 133 -13.71 17.01 -29.17
N LYS A 134 -12.58 17.67 -28.85
CA LYS A 134 -11.91 17.46 -27.54
C LYS A 134 -12.75 18.01 -26.40
N GLN A 135 -13.33 19.18 -26.57
CA GLN A 135 -14.14 19.83 -25.52
C GLN A 135 -15.51 19.17 -25.38
N ALA A 136 -16.16 18.80 -26.49
CA ALA A 136 -17.38 18.01 -26.47
C ALA A 136 -17.17 16.65 -25.79
N MET A 137 -16.04 15.98 -26.03
CA MET A 137 -15.69 14.71 -25.40
C MET A 137 -15.44 14.87 -23.90
N LYS A 138 -14.77 15.95 -23.48
CA LYS A 138 -14.61 16.27 -22.05
C LYS A 138 -15.95 16.51 -21.34
N GLU A 139 -16.84 17.27 -21.98
CA GLU A 139 -18.18 17.53 -21.43
C GLU A 139 -19.00 16.25 -21.31
N ASP A 140 -18.92 15.35 -22.28
CA ASP A 140 -19.57 14.05 -22.23
C ASP A 140 -19.02 13.18 -21.08
N ILE A 141 -17.70 13.09 -20.95
CA ILE A 141 -17.05 12.36 -19.84
C ILE A 141 -17.48 12.95 -18.50
N LEU A 142 -17.50 14.28 -18.36
CA LEU A 142 -17.92 14.95 -17.13
C LEU A 142 -19.40 14.66 -16.80
N LYS A 143 -20.28 14.64 -17.81
CA LYS A 143 -21.69 14.23 -17.64
C LYS A 143 -21.79 12.79 -17.20
N GLN A 144 -21.05 11.86 -17.81
CA GLN A 144 -21.02 10.45 -17.41
C GLN A 144 -20.54 10.29 -15.95
N ILE A 145 -19.45 10.96 -15.56
CA ILE A 145 -18.93 10.95 -14.17
C ILE A 145 -19.97 11.51 -13.19
N THR A 146 -20.63 12.61 -13.56
CA THR A 146 -21.63 13.26 -12.70
C THR A 146 -22.87 12.40 -12.53
N ASN A 147 -23.37 11.80 -13.61
CA ASN A 147 -24.50 10.88 -13.59
C ASN A 147 -24.17 9.64 -12.76
N ALA A 148 -22.99 9.04 -12.95
CA ALA A 148 -22.51 7.92 -12.16
C ALA A 148 -22.41 8.27 -10.66
N SER A 149 -21.90 9.47 -10.34
CA SER A 149 -21.81 9.96 -8.96
C SER A 149 -23.19 10.18 -8.34
N GLN A 150 -24.18 10.63 -9.12
CA GLN A 150 -25.56 10.79 -8.67
C GLN A 150 -26.23 9.43 -8.44
N MET A 151 -25.99 8.43 -9.31
CA MET A 151 -26.50 7.07 -9.12
C MET A 151 -26.04 6.47 -7.80
N ILE A 152 -24.76 6.65 -7.43
CA ILE A 152 -24.22 6.19 -6.15
C ILE A 152 -24.91 6.91 -4.97
N LYS A 153 -25.10 8.24 -5.08
CA LYS A 153 -25.73 9.04 -4.00
C LYS A 153 -27.21 8.76 -3.80
N LEU A 154 -27.92 8.42 -4.88
CA LEU A 154 -29.35 8.12 -4.86
C LEU A 154 -29.64 6.68 -4.42
N GLU A 155 -28.62 5.83 -4.38
CA GLU A 155 -28.75 4.45 -3.93
C GLU A 155 -29.10 4.41 -2.44
N LYS A 156 -30.25 3.82 -2.12
CA LYS A 156 -30.74 3.71 -0.73
C LYS A 156 -30.23 2.47 -0.02
N ASP A 157 -29.74 1.47 -0.77
CA ASP A 157 -29.23 0.23 -0.20
C ASP A 157 -27.79 0.44 0.31
N PRO A 158 -27.54 0.34 1.63
CA PRO A 158 -26.20 0.47 2.20
C PRO A 158 -25.25 -0.69 1.82
N HIS A 159 -25.78 -1.77 1.24
CA HIS A 159 -24.99 -2.91 0.76
C HIS A 159 -24.78 -2.90 -0.76
N ALA A 160 -25.32 -1.93 -1.49
CA ALA A 160 -25.07 -1.79 -2.91
C ALA A 160 -23.60 -1.45 -3.16
N ALA A 161 -22.93 -2.31 -3.92
CA ALA A 161 -21.54 -2.13 -4.32
C ALA A 161 -21.45 -1.76 -5.80
N PHE A 162 -20.63 -0.75 -6.11
CA PHE A 162 -20.42 -0.24 -7.46
C PHE A 162 -19.03 -0.61 -7.97
N ALA A 163 -18.94 -0.94 -9.26
CA ALA A 163 -17.69 -1.15 -9.98
C ALA A 163 -17.53 -0.07 -11.05
N LEU A 164 -16.40 0.64 -11.05
CA LEU A 164 -16.07 1.62 -12.09
C LEU A 164 -15.19 0.98 -13.16
N ILE A 165 -15.56 1.11 -14.43
CA ILE A 165 -14.79 0.64 -15.57
C ILE A 165 -14.47 1.83 -16.46
N ILE A 166 -13.20 2.04 -16.79
CA ILE A 166 -12.76 3.17 -17.62
C ILE A 166 -11.68 2.74 -18.63
N ASP A 167 -11.81 3.20 -19.87
CA ASP A 167 -10.80 2.97 -20.92
C ASP A 167 -9.64 3.98 -20.82
N GLY A 168 -8.43 3.56 -21.20
CA GLY A 168 -7.20 4.36 -21.12
C GLY A 168 -7.26 5.68 -21.90
N LYS A 169 -7.99 5.73 -23.02
CA LYS A 169 -8.25 6.99 -23.74
C LYS A 169 -9.09 7.96 -22.93
N THR A 170 -10.15 7.43 -22.30
CA THR A 170 -11.06 8.21 -21.45
C THR A 170 -10.36 8.67 -20.17
N LEU A 171 -9.54 7.79 -19.60
CA LEU A 171 -8.74 8.07 -18.42
C LEU A 171 -7.73 9.19 -18.65
N ALA A 172 -7.13 9.30 -19.85
CA ALA A 172 -6.22 10.39 -20.17
C ALA A 172 -6.86 11.76 -19.97
N TYR A 173 -8.12 11.92 -20.40
CA TYR A 173 -8.90 13.13 -20.15
C TYR A 173 -9.29 13.25 -18.68
N ALA A 174 -9.74 12.17 -18.04
CA ALA A 174 -10.17 12.17 -16.65
C ALA A 174 -9.04 12.54 -15.65
N LEU A 175 -7.78 12.32 -16.02
CA LEU A 175 -6.59 12.69 -15.25
C LEU A 175 -6.15 14.16 -15.45
N GLU A 176 -6.76 14.90 -16.38
CA GLU A 176 -6.47 16.33 -16.55
C GLU A 176 -6.98 17.15 -15.32
N ASN A 177 -6.35 18.31 -15.06
CA ASN A 177 -6.55 19.07 -13.81
C ASN A 177 -7.99 19.54 -13.56
N ASP A 178 -8.76 19.73 -14.62
CA ASP A 178 -10.17 20.12 -14.61
C ASP A 178 -11.09 19.00 -14.13
N MET A 179 -10.77 17.74 -14.40
CA MET A 179 -11.64 16.59 -14.12
C MET A 179 -11.12 15.61 -13.06
N LYS A 180 -9.81 15.65 -12.74
CA LYS A 180 -9.17 14.69 -11.82
C LYS A 180 -9.89 14.53 -10.48
N GLN A 181 -10.42 15.62 -9.92
CA GLN A 181 -11.13 15.59 -8.64
C GLN A 181 -12.50 14.95 -8.75
N HIS A 182 -13.22 15.19 -9.85
CA HIS A 182 -14.51 14.54 -10.11
C HIS A 182 -14.34 13.04 -10.31
N PHE A 183 -13.33 12.63 -11.09
CA PHE A 183 -12.98 11.23 -11.28
C PHE A 183 -12.59 10.55 -9.96
N LEU A 184 -11.71 11.17 -9.18
CA LEU A 184 -11.28 10.61 -7.89
C LEU A 184 -12.46 10.42 -6.92
N ASN A 185 -13.34 11.42 -6.80
CA ASN A 185 -14.51 11.33 -5.94
C ASN A 185 -15.47 10.20 -6.36
N LEU A 186 -15.64 9.97 -7.65
CA LEU A 186 -16.42 8.84 -8.15
C LEU A 186 -15.73 7.50 -7.82
N ALA A 187 -14.45 7.39 -8.16
CA ALA A 187 -13.68 6.16 -8.03
C ALA A 187 -13.51 5.72 -6.57
N VAL A 188 -13.31 6.66 -5.64
CA VAL A 188 -13.19 6.37 -4.20
C VAL A 188 -14.51 5.84 -3.63
N ASN A 189 -15.66 6.20 -4.19
CA ASN A 189 -16.96 5.67 -3.72
C ASN A 189 -17.29 4.29 -4.29
N CYS A 190 -16.57 3.83 -5.31
CA CYS A 190 -16.71 2.49 -5.84
C CYS A 190 -15.98 1.47 -4.96
N ALA A 191 -16.49 0.24 -4.94
CA ALA A 191 -15.87 -0.87 -4.22
C ALA A 191 -14.66 -1.44 -5.00
N SER A 192 -14.77 -1.45 -6.33
CA SER A 192 -13.72 -1.88 -7.26
C SER A 192 -13.60 -0.92 -8.43
N VAL A 193 -12.39 -0.75 -8.96
CA VAL A 193 -12.14 0.06 -10.16
C VAL A 193 -11.29 -0.75 -11.14
N ILE A 194 -11.65 -0.74 -12.41
CA ILE A 194 -10.91 -1.40 -13.49
C ILE A 194 -10.58 -0.35 -14.56
N CYS A 195 -9.29 -0.07 -14.73
CA CYS A 195 -8.78 0.74 -15.82
C CYS A 195 -8.22 -0.19 -16.90
N CYS A 196 -8.75 -0.09 -18.12
CA CYS A 196 -8.39 -0.94 -19.25
C CYS A 196 -7.52 -0.16 -20.24
N ARG A 197 -6.70 -0.86 -21.04
CA ARG A 197 -5.78 -0.26 -22.04
C ARG A 197 -4.94 0.89 -21.49
N VAL A 198 -4.50 0.80 -20.24
CA VAL A 198 -3.67 1.83 -19.61
C VAL A 198 -2.20 1.65 -19.94
N SER A 199 -1.56 2.76 -20.31
CA SER A 199 -0.10 2.81 -20.48
C SER A 199 0.63 2.81 -19.12
N PRO A 200 1.92 2.40 -19.07
CA PRO A 200 2.72 2.41 -17.84
C PRO A 200 2.71 3.77 -17.13
N LYS A 201 2.82 4.86 -17.92
CA LYS A 201 2.75 6.23 -17.39
C LYS A 201 1.40 6.55 -16.75
N GLN A 202 0.29 6.07 -17.33
CA GLN A 202 -1.04 6.27 -16.75
C GLN A 202 -1.22 5.50 -15.44
N LYS A 203 -0.65 4.29 -15.31
CA LYS A 203 -0.70 3.54 -14.04
C LYS A 203 -0.07 4.31 -12.88
N ALA A 204 1.10 4.91 -13.13
CA ALA A 204 1.78 5.79 -12.19
C ALA A 204 0.92 7.01 -11.82
N LEU A 205 0.35 7.70 -12.82
CA LEU A 205 -0.50 8.88 -12.59
C LEU A 205 -1.77 8.58 -11.80
N VAL A 206 -2.43 7.44 -12.03
CA VAL A 206 -3.60 7.00 -11.24
C VAL A 206 -3.20 6.76 -9.78
N THR A 207 -2.09 6.06 -9.57
CA THR A 207 -1.59 5.75 -8.22
C THR A 207 -1.29 7.04 -7.44
N ARG A 208 -0.59 7.97 -8.09
CA ARG A 208 -0.30 9.30 -7.54
C ARG A 208 -1.57 10.10 -7.22
N LEU A 209 -2.56 10.10 -8.11
CA LEU A 209 -3.84 10.78 -7.89
C LEU A 209 -4.57 10.25 -6.66
N VAL A 210 -4.59 8.92 -6.46
CA VAL A 210 -5.24 8.29 -5.30
C VAL A 210 -4.46 8.62 -4.02
N LYS A 211 -3.13 8.51 -4.06
CA LYS A 211 -2.25 8.82 -2.93
C LYS A 211 -2.38 10.27 -2.47
N GLU A 212 -2.14 11.22 -3.36
CA GLU A 212 -2.22 12.66 -3.05
C GLU A 212 -3.66 13.11 -2.75
N GLY A 213 -4.65 12.57 -3.47
CA GLY A 213 -6.02 13.03 -3.37
C GLY A 213 -6.81 12.45 -2.18
N THR A 214 -6.47 11.26 -1.70
CA THR A 214 -7.12 10.66 -0.52
C THR A 214 -6.30 10.80 0.76
N GLY A 215 -4.98 11.00 0.66
CA GLY A 215 -4.06 10.98 1.80
C GLY A 215 -3.98 9.62 2.51
N LYS A 216 -4.48 8.55 1.88
CA LYS A 216 -4.44 7.18 2.42
C LYS A 216 -3.22 6.45 1.90
N ILE A 217 -2.77 5.46 2.69
CA ILE A 217 -1.70 4.56 2.28
C ILE A 217 -2.13 3.73 1.06
N THR A 218 -1.30 3.78 0.03
CA THR A 218 -1.47 3.08 -1.24
C THR A 218 -0.46 1.94 -1.36
N LEU A 219 -0.92 0.80 -1.87
CA LEU A 219 -0.06 -0.33 -2.21
C LEU A 219 -0.18 -0.64 -3.70
N ALA A 220 0.95 -0.75 -4.39
CA ALA A 220 1.01 -1.18 -5.78
C ALA A 220 1.68 -2.54 -5.88
N ILE A 221 1.10 -3.43 -6.68
CA ILE A 221 1.64 -4.75 -6.96
C ILE A 221 1.76 -4.97 -8.47
N GLY A 222 2.88 -5.52 -8.92
CA GLY A 222 3.13 -5.82 -10.33
C GLY A 222 4.28 -6.79 -10.54
N ASP A 223 4.38 -7.36 -11.73
CA ASP A 223 5.38 -8.37 -12.13
C ASP A 223 6.34 -7.86 -13.23
N GLY A 224 5.88 -6.94 -14.07
CA GLY A 224 6.60 -6.49 -15.25
C GLY A 224 7.24 -5.09 -15.16
N ALA A 225 8.06 -4.78 -16.17
CA ALA A 225 8.65 -3.45 -16.40
C ALA A 225 7.59 -2.34 -16.45
N ASN A 226 6.40 -2.67 -16.97
CA ASN A 226 5.27 -1.76 -17.12
C ASN A 226 4.69 -1.26 -15.79
N ASP A 227 4.97 -1.97 -14.70
CA ASP A 227 4.44 -1.67 -13.38
C ASP A 227 5.46 -0.96 -12.49
N VAL A 228 6.73 -0.85 -12.90
CA VAL A 228 7.80 -0.20 -12.12
C VAL A 228 7.41 1.23 -11.72
N GLY A 229 6.90 2.02 -12.66
CA GLY A 229 6.45 3.39 -12.36
C GLY A 229 5.25 3.43 -11.41
N MET A 230 4.37 2.43 -11.43
CA MET A 230 3.25 2.32 -10.49
C MET A 230 3.73 1.94 -9.08
N ILE A 231 4.66 0.98 -9.00
CA ILE A 231 5.26 0.46 -7.78
C ILE A 231 6.02 1.58 -7.04
N GLN A 232 6.81 2.38 -7.76
CA GLN A 232 7.61 3.46 -7.18
C GLN A 232 6.79 4.66 -6.69
N GLU A 233 5.60 4.89 -7.25
CA GLU A 233 4.73 6.01 -6.84
C GLU A 233 3.90 5.69 -5.58
N ALA A 234 3.58 4.41 -5.37
CA ALA A 234 2.84 3.95 -4.19
C ALA A 234 3.62 4.15 -2.89
N ASP A 235 2.95 4.06 -1.74
CA ASP A 235 3.60 4.09 -0.43
C ASP A 235 4.27 2.75 -0.09
N ILE A 236 3.73 1.66 -0.63
CA ILE A 236 4.26 0.31 -0.50
C ILE A 236 4.26 -0.35 -1.88
N GLY A 237 5.45 -0.70 -2.36
CA GLY A 237 5.65 -1.43 -3.61
C GLY A 237 5.84 -2.92 -3.38
N VAL A 238 5.08 -3.75 -4.09
CA VAL A 238 5.22 -5.22 -4.06
C VAL A 238 5.51 -5.76 -5.44
N GLY A 239 6.67 -6.37 -5.63
CA GLY A 239 7.07 -7.03 -6.86
C GLY A 239 6.74 -8.52 -6.83
N ILE A 240 6.12 -9.04 -7.89
CA ILE A 240 5.95 -10.48 -8.08
C ILE A 240 7.14 -11.02 -8.85
N SER A 241 7.86 -11.99 -8.26
CA SER A 241 8.96 -12.69 -8.92
C SER A 241 8.40 -13.69 -9.93
N GLY A 242 8.43 -13.30 -11.20
CA GLY A 242 7.99 -14.11 -12.33
C GLY A 242 9.10 -14.37 -13.36
N ALA A 243 8.75 -15.11 -14.41
CA ALA A 243 9.66 -15.41 -15.52
C ALA A 243 9.86 -14.21 -16.48
N GLU A 244 9.01 -13.19 -16.40
CA GLU A 244 8.99 -12.04 -17.32
C GLU A 244 10.08 -10.99 -17.01
N GLY A 245 10.81 -11.15 -15.91
CA GLY A 245 11.95 -10.31 -15.54
C GLY A 245 11.99 -9.96 -14.05
N MET A 246 13.13 -9.45 -13.58
CA MET A 246 13.32 -9.04 -12.18
C MET A 246 13.10 -7.54 -11.95
N GLN A 247 12.70 -6.77 -12.96
CA GLN A 247 12.66 -5.30 -12.88
C GLN A 247 11.64 -4.80 -11.85
N ALA A 248 10.43 -5.35 -11.81
CA ALA A 248 9.42 -5.00 -10.81
C ALA A 248 9.89 -5.34 -9.39
N VAL A 249 10.53 -6.51 -9.22
CA VAL A 249 11.09 -6.96 -7.94
C VAL A 249 12.20 -6.04 -7.44
N MET A 250 13.13 -5.66 -8.31
CA MET A 250 14.24 -4.76 -7.95
C MET A 250 13.79 -3.34 -7.60
N ALA A 251 12.62 -2.92 -8.11
CA ALA A 251 12.04 -1.61 -7.85
C ALA A 251 11.01 -1.60 -6.71
N SER A 252 10.78 -2.73 -6.04
CA SER A 252 9.76 -2.91 -5.00
C SER A 252 10.34 -3.01 -3.59
N ASP A 253 9.54 -2.66 -2.57
CA ASP A 253 9.90 -2.83 -1.16
C ASP A 253 9.85 -4.30 -0.72
N PHE A 254 8.87 -5.04 -1.25
CA PHE A 254 8.68 -6.46 -0.97
C PHE A 254 8.64 -7.29 -2.25
N ALA A 255 9.37 -8.40 -2.25
CA ALA A 255 9.34 -9.39 -3.32
C ALA A 255 8.55 -10.63 -2.88
N ILE A 256 7.51 -11.00 -3.62
CA ILE A 256 6.75 -12.24 -3.39
C ILE A 256 6.72 -13.11 -4.65
N ALA A 257 6.67 -14.43 -4.51
CA ALA A 257 6.68 -15.32 -5.68
C ALA A 257 5.31 -15.44 -6.38
N GLN A 258 4.21 -15.26 -5.65
CA GLN A 258 2.85 -15.43 -6.17
C GLN A 258 1.90 -14.46 -5.48
N PHE A 259 0.85 -14.04 -6.19
CA PHE A 259 -0.14 -13.08 -5.67
C PHE A 259 -0.81 -13.56 -4.37
N ARG A 260 -1.07 -14.86 -4.22
CA ARG A 260 -1.71 -15.44 -3.02
C ARG A 260 -0.95 -15.18 -1.70
N TYR A 261 0.33 -14.84 -1.76
CA TYR A 261 1.10 -14.52 -0.55
C TYR A 261 0.87 -13.09 -0.04
N LEU A 262 0.26 -12.23 -0.87
CA LEU A 262 -0.13 -10.88 -0.48
C LEU A 262 -1.11 -10.89 0.69
N GLU A 263 -2.04 -11.86 0.73
CA GLU A 263 -2.96 -12.08 1.85
C GLU A 263 -2.21 -12.20 3.18
N ARG A 264 -1.19 -13.06 3.24
CA ARG A 264 -0.41 -13.28 4.47
C ARG A 264 0.47 -12.09 4.79
N LEU A 265 1.08 -11.48 3.79
CA LEU A 265 1.91 -10.28 3.95
C LEU A 265 1.11 -9.15 4.61
N LEU A 266 -0.11 -8.87 4.14
CA LEU A 266 -0.91 -7.78 4.68
C LEU A 266 -1.65 -8.19 5.96
N VAL A 267 -2.49 -9.22 5.89
CA VAL A 267 -3.42 -9.56 6.98
C VAL A 267 -2.70 -10.05 8.23
N VAL A 268 -1.57 -10.76 8.09
CA VAL A 268 -0.80 -11.26 9.23
C VAL A 268 0.34 -10.30 9.57
N HIS A 269 1.30 -10.12 8.65
CA HIS A 269 2.50 -9.33 8.96
C HIS A 269 2.18 -7.84 9.09
N GLY A 270 1.35 -7.28 8.21
CA GLY A 270 0.92 -5.87 8.31
C GLY A 270 0.18 -5.57 9.62
N HIS A 271 -0.76 -6.45 10.02
CA HIS A 271 -1.49 -6.32 11.30
C HIS A 271 -0.56 -6.36 12.51
N TRP A 272 0.32 -7.36 12.58
CA TRP A 272 1.28 -7.50 13.69
C TRP A 272 2.26 -6.34 13.74
N CYS A 273 2.88 -5.97 12.60
CA CYS A 273 3.86 -4.88 12.56
C CYS A 273 3.24 -3.55 12.97
N TYR A 274 2.03 -3.22 12.51
CA TYR A 274 1.35 -1.99 12.93
C TYR A 274 1.15 -1.94 14.45
N LYS A 275 0.61 -3.02 15.04
CA LYS A 275 0.33 -3.07 16.47
C LYS A 275 1.60 -3.05 17.32
N ARG A 276 2.62 -3.83 16.93
CA ARG A 276 3.95 -3.85 17.57
C ARG A 276 4.58 -2.47 17.61
N ILE A 277 4.67 -1.81 16.47
CA ILE A 277 5.31 -0.48 16.37
C ILE A 277 4.51 0.55 17.18
N ALA A 278 3.17 0.54 17.07
CA ALA A 278 2.32 1.47 17.81
C ALA A 278 2.50 1.32 19.34
N GLN A 279 2.46 0.09 19.85
CA GLN A 279 2.66 -0.19 21.28
C GLN A 279 4.09 0.12 21.73
N MET A 280 5.10 -0.26 20.94
CA MET A 280 6.50 0.02 21.21
C MET A 280 6.75 1.52 21.35
N ILE A 281 6.25 2.34 20.42
CA ILE A 281 6.42 3.82 20.48
C ILE A 281 5.71 4.40 21.71
N CYS A 282 4.46 4.01 21.96
CA CYS A 282 3.71 4.51 23.12
C CYS A 282 4.41 4.18 24.45
N TYR A 283 4.88 2.94 24.58
CA TYR A 283 5.64 2.50 25.75
C TYR A 283 7.00 3.20 25.86
N PHE A 284 7.67 3.46 24.72
CA PHE A 284 8.93 4.19 24.70
C PHE A 284 8.76 5.62 25.22
N PHE A 285 7.67 6.32 24.88
CA PHE A 285 7.35 7.61 25.50
C PHE A 285 7.10 7.48 27.00
N TYR A 286 6.25 6.52 27.41
CA TYR A 286 5.95 6.27 28.82
C TYR A 286 7.21 6.06 29.66
N LYS A 287 8.12 5.16 29.25
CA LYS A 287 9.32 4.84 30.04
C LYS A 287 10.27 6.03 30.18
N ASN A 288 10.48 6.78 29.10
CA ASN A 288 11.39 7.93 29.09
C ASN A 288 10.83 9.09 29.90
N ILE A 289 9.52 9.33 29.84
CA ILE A 289 8.86 10.35 30.62
C ILE A 289 8.84 9.97 32.10
N CYS A 290 8.56 8.70 32.41
CA CYS A 290 8.60 8.20 33.78
C CYS A 290 9.99 8.43 34.41
N PHE A 291 11.06 8.09 33.69
CA PHE A 291 12.43 8.31 34.16
C PHE A 291 12.82 9.80 34.20
N GLY A 292 12.64 10.53 33.10
CA GLY A 292 13.07 11.93 32.99
C GLY A 292 12.37 12.86 33.99
N LEU A 293 11.10 12.63 34.29
CA LEU A 293 10.38 13.47 35.25
C LEU A 293 10.86 13.27 36.69
N THR A 294 11.37 12.10 37.06
CA THR A 294 11.95 11.93 38.41
C THR A 294 13.19 12.80 38.64
N LEU A 295 14.00 13.02 37.58
CA LEU A 295 15.12 13.97 37.62
C LEU A 295 14.60 15.41 37.73
N PHE A 296 13.63 15.77 36.91
CA PHE A 296 13.04 17.11 36.93
C PHE A 296 12.44 17.47 38.29
N TYR A 297 11.73 16.54 38.94
CA TYR A 297 11.18 16.76 40.28
C TYR A 297 12.28 16.87 41.34
N PHE A 298 13.36 16.10 41.21
CA PHE A 298 14.50 16.22 42.10
C PHE A 298 15.21 17.56 41.95
N GLU A 299 15.42 18.05 40.73
CA GLU A 299 16.01 19.37 40.48
C GLU A 299 15.17 20.47 41.12
N ALA A 300 13.84 20.41 40.99
CA ALA A 300 12.94 21.34 41.65
C ALA A 300 13.05 21.27 43.19
N PHE A 301 13.18 20.07 43.75
CA PHE A 301 13.40 19.88 45.19
C PHE A 301 14.77 20.41 45.66
N ALA A 302 15.81 20.28 44.82
CA ALA A 302 17.17 20.75 45.08
C ALA A 302 17.38 22.24 44.73
N GLY A 303 16.30 23.01 44.53
CA GLY A 303 16.37 24.45 44.24
C GLY A 303 16.98 24.79 42.88
N PHE A 304 16.88 23.87 41.90
CA PHE A 304 17.48 23.98 40.56
C PHE A 304 19.00 24.19 40.58
N SER A 305 19.68 23.59 41.54
CA SER A 305 21.15 23.64 41.70
C SER A 305 21.94 22.85 40.63
N GLY A 306 21.26 22.04 39.81
CA GLY A 306 21.90 21.16 38.81
C GLY A 306 22.46 19.86 39.38
N GLN A 307 22.20 19.56 40.65
CA GLN A 307 22.57 18.28 41.27
C GLN A 307 21.69 17.14 40.73
N SER A 308 22.31 16.10 40.16
CA SER A 308 21.59 14.88 39.74
C SER A 308 21.30 13.96 40.92
N VAL A 309 20.12 13.31 40.89
CA VAL A 309 19.74 12.26 41.84
C VAL A 309 20.34 10.90 41.49
N TYR A 310 20.67 10.69 40.21
CA TYR A 310 21.22 9.43 39.70
C TYR A 310 22.69 9.60 39.35
N ASP A 311 23.47 8.56 39.63
CA ASP A 311 24.84 8.46 39.13
C ASP A 311 24.85 8.36 37.60
N ASP A 312 25.89 8.90 36.96
CA ASP A 312 26.05 8.90 35.50
C ASP A 312 25.96 7.49 34.89
N SER A 313 26.45 6.49 35.64
CA SER A 313 26.36 5.07 35.26
C SER A 313 24.92 4.59 35.14
N TYR A 314 24.02 5.01 36.04
CA TYR A 314 22.60 4.63 36.01
C TYR A 314 21.86 5.25 34.84
N MET A 315 22.15 6.53 34.53
CA MET A 315 21.56 7.21 33.38
C MET A 315 21.91 6.50 32.07
N MET A 316 23.17 6.06 31.92
CA MET A 316 23.61 5.29 30.76
C MET A 316 22.96 3.89 30.72
N LEU A 317 22.91 3.19 31.86
CA LEU A 317 22.45 1.81 31.93
C LEU A 317 20.93 1.67 31.71
N PHE A 318 20.15 2.67 32.11
CA PHE A 318 18.69 2.67 32.00
C PHE A 318 18.20 2.40 30.59
N ASN A 319 18.67 3.19 29.62
CA ASN A 319 18.19 3.10 28.25
C ASN A 319 18.85 1.97 27.45
N VAL A 320 20.10 1.62 27.76
CA VAL A 320 20.88 0.68 26.95
C VAL A 320 20.66 -0.77 27.37
N ILE A 321 20.63 -1.08 28.67
CA ILE A 321 20.60 -2.46 29.16
C ILE A 321 19.27 -2.78 29.84
N LEU A 322 18.82 -1.94 30.77
CA LEU A 322 17.76 -2.34 31.71
C LEU A 322 16.34 -2.22 31.13
N THR A 323 16.14 -1.36 30.12
CA THR A 323 14.82 -1.13 29.53
C THR A 323 14.76 -1.31 28.01
N SER A 324 15.88 -1.58 27.33
CA SER A 324 15.90 -1.77 25.88
C SER A 324 15.36 -3.14 25.46
N LEU A 325 15.82 -4.21 26.12
CA LEU A 325 15.50 -5.58 25.75
C LEU A 325 14.00 -5.88 25.85
N PRO A 326 13.27 -5.46 26.91
CA PRO A 326 11.81 -5.62 26.95
C PRO A 326 11.09 -4.86 25.83
N VAL A 327 11.54 -3.65 25.47
CA VAL A 327 10.97 -2.86 24.37
C VAL A 327 11.15 -3.55 23.03
N ILE A 328 12.35 -4.08 22.79
CA ILE A 328 12.66 -4.84 21.58
C ILE A 328 11.82 -6.12 21.55
N ALA A 329 11.68 -6.82 22.68
CA ALA A 329 10.87 -8.02 22.76
C ALA A 329 9.40 -7.73 22.40
N LEU A 330 8.82 -6.66 22.95
CA LEU A 330 7.48 -6.19 22.58
C LEU A 330 7.38 -5.80 21.10
N GLY A 331 8.37 -5.09 20.57
CA GLY A 331 8.37 -4.63 19.17
C GLY A 331 8.56 -5.75 18.14
N VAL A 332 9.13 -6.89 18.51
CA VAL A 332 9.48 -7.97 17.58
C VAL A 332 8.60 -9.20 17.74
N PHE A 333 8.37 -9.66 18.98
CA PHE A 333 7.78 -10.97 19.25
C PHE A 333 6.29 -10.92 19.56
N GLU A 334 5.75 -9.76 19.96
CA GLU A 334 4.35 -9.62 20.37
C GLU A 334 3.39 -10.09 19.27
N GLN A 335 2.44 -10.94 19.64
CA GLN A 335 1.39 -11.42 18.76
C GLN A 335 0.09 -11.36 19.53
N ASP A 336 -0.81 -10.48 19.11
CA ASP A 336 -2.10 -10.36 19.75
C ASP A 336 -3.02 -11.54 19.42
N VAL A 337 -2.90 -12.04 18.19
CA VAL A 337 -3.69 -13.14 17.64
C VAL A 337 -2.78 -14.02 16.77
N PRO A 338 -2.87 -15.37 16.86
CA PRO A 338 -2.11 -16.27 16.01
C PRO A 338 -2.42 -16.09 14.51
N SER A 339 -1.45 -16.40 13.65
CA SER A 339 -1.57 -16.18 12.20
C SER A 339 -2.79 -16.85 11.57
N ASP A 340 -3.15 -18.05 12.04
CA ASP A 340 -4.28 -18.80 11.49
C ASP A 340 -5.62 -18.12 11.77
N VAL A 341 -5.73 -17.43 12.92
CA VAL A 341 -6.93 -16.70 13.29
C VAL A 341 -7.01 -15.38 12.51
N CYS A 342 -5.87 -14.69 12.29
CA CYS A 342 -5.82 -13.52 11.40
C CYS A 342 -6.30 -13.86 9.98
N LEU A 343 -5.88 -15.01 9.43
CA LEU A 343 -6.30 -15.45 8.08
C LEU A 343 -7.75 -15.96 8.02
N LYS A 344 -8.33 -16.38 9.15
CA LYS A 344 -9.76 -16.76 9.28
C LYS A 344 -10.66 -15.54 9.44
N PHE A 345 -10.17 -14.48 10.09
CA PHE A 345 -10.92 -13.25 10.35
C PHE A 345 -10.19 -12.02 9.79
N PRO A 346 -10.16 -11.81 8.46
CA PRO A 346 -9.44 -10.69 7.84
C PRO A 346 -9.92 -9.31 8.28
N ALA A 347 -11.16 -9.20 8.79
CA ALA A 347 -11.73 -7.96 9.31
C ALA A 347 -10.90 -7.33 10.44
N LEU A 348 -10.06 -8.10 11.15
CA LEU A 348 -9.12 -7.58 12.15
C LEU A 348 -8.15 -6.55 11.56
N TYR A 349 -7.78 -6.69 10.28
CA TYR A 349 -6.88 -5.78 9.60
C TYR A 349 -7.43 -4.34 9.54
N GLN A 350 -8.76 -4.15 9.58
CA GLN A 350 -9.39 -2.83 9.54
C GLN A 350 -8.98 -1.91 10.69
N GLN A 351 -8.40 -2.45 11.77
CA GLN A 351 -7.89 -1.68 12.90
C GLN A 351 -6.72 -0.77 12.50
N GLY A 352 -5.89 -1.21 11.54
CA GLY A 352 -4.75 -0.45 11.01
C GLY A 352 -5.18 0.79 10.23
N PRO A 353 -5.95 0.66 9.13
CA PRO A 353 -6.44 1.80 8.34
C PRO A 353 -7.29 2.80 9.14
N LYS A 354 -7.95 2.38 10.22
CA LYS A 354 -8.70 3.26 11.15
C LYS A 354 -7.79 3.92 12.20
N ASN A 355 -6.50 3.66 12.16
CA ASN A 355 -5.47 4.12 13.06
C ASN A 355 -5.81 3.94 14.56
N LEU A 356 -6.36 2.78 14.92
CA LEU A 356 -6.93 2.59 16.26
C LEU A 356 -5.89 2.54 17.38
N PHE A 357 -4.63 2.17 17.12
CA PHE A 357 -3.60 1.98 18.16
C PHE A 357 -2.60 3.13 18.25
N PHE A 358 -2.48 3.94 17.19
CA PHE A 358 -1.53 5.05 17.11
C PHE A 358 -2.23 6.40 16.92
N ASP A 359 -3.14 6.70 17.85
CA ASP A 359 -3.90 7.95 17.88
C ASP A 359 -3.42 8.86 19.03
N TRP A 360 -3.60 10.17 18.87
CA TRP A 360 -3.10 11.18 19.81
C TRP A 360 -3.66 11.00 21.21
N TYR A 361 -4.93 10.59 21.34
CA TYR A 361 -5.55 10.29 22.63
C TYR A 361 -4.84 9.16 23.38
N ARG A 362 -4.38 8.12 22.66
CA ARG A 362 -3.64 7.01 23.29
C ARG A 362 -2.24 7.44 23.67
N ILE A 363 -1.55 8.18 22.81
CA ILE A 363 -0.21 8.70 23.09
C ILE A 363 -0.25 9.59 24.33
N LEU A 364 -1.23 10.50 24.43
CA LEU A 364 -1.43 11.33 25.60
C LEU A 364 -1.82 10.53 26.84
N GLY A 365 -2.61 9.45 26.69
CA GLY A 365 -2.91 8.52 27.79
C GLY A 365 -1.66 7.85 28.35
N TRP A 366 -0.77 7.36 27.48
CA TRP A 366 0.52 6.78 27.88
C TRP A 366 1.45 7.82 28.50
N LEU A 367 1.46 9.05 27.97
CA LEU A 367 2.20 10.17 28.54
C LEU A 367 1.71 10.51 29.95
N GLY A 368 0.39 10.62 30.13
CA GLY A 368 -0.26 10.86 31.42
C GLY A 368 0.03 9.75 32.42
N ASN A 369 0.03 8.48 31.99
CA ASN A 369 0.44 7.36 32.83
C ASN A 369 1.91 7.48 33.27
N GLY A 370 2.79 7.94 32.38
CA GLY A 370 4.21 8.17 32.69
C GLY A 370 4.41 9.26 33.74
N ILE A 371 3.66 10.37 33.62
CA ILE A 371 3.62 11.47 34.61
C ILE A 371 3.10 10.96 35.96
N TYR A 372 2.00 10.21 35.96
CA TYR A 372 1.40 9.67 37.18
C TYR A 372 2.37 8.73 37.92
N THR A 373 3.00 7.82 37.17
CA THR A 373 3.95 6.84 37.72
C THR A 373 5.18 7.52 38.29
N SER A 374 5.75 8.51 37.58
CA SER A 374 6.92 9.25 38.08
C SER A 374 6.63 10.08 39.33
N LEU A 375 5.45 10.72 39.40
CA LEU A 375 5.02 11.47 40.58
C LEU A 375 4.93 10.56 41.81
N ILE A 376 4.26 9.41 41.68
CA ILE A 376 4.14 8.46 42.79
C ILE A 376 5.51 7.99 43.25
N ILE A 377 6.35 7.53 42.33
CA ILE A 377 7.67 7.00 42.67
C ILE A 377 8.52 8.07 43.36
N PHE A 378 8.54 9.30 42.84
CA PHE A 378 9.33 10.38 43.41
C PHE A 378 8.84 10.78 44.81
N PHE A 379 7.57 11.17 44.93
CA PHE A 379 7.04 11.69 46.20
C PHE A 379 7.00 10.61 47.29
N LEU A 380 6.66 9.37 46.96
CA LEU A 380 6.64 8.28 47.93
C LEU A 380 8.04 8.01 48.49
N ASN A 381 9.07 8.00 47.64
CA ASN A 381 10.45 7.83 48.10
C ASN A 381 10.91 9.02 48.94
N ILE A 382 10.64 10.27 48.52
CA ILE A 382 11.00 11.45 49.31
C ILE A 382 10.34 11.40 50.69
N ILE A 383 9.04 11.10 50.78
CA ILE A 383 8.33 11.03 52.06
C ILE A 383 8.92 9.95 53.00
N ILE A 384 9.28 8.78 52.46
CA ILE A 384 9.87 7.69 53.25
C ILE A 384 11.25 8.08 53.80
N PHE A 385 12.09 8.70 52.98
CA PHE A 385 13.48 8.97 53.34
C PHE A 385 13.71 10.33 54.04
N TYR A 386 12.74 11.25 54.05
CA TYR A 386 12.94 12.61 54.57
C TYR A 386 13.04 12.68 56.10
N ASP A 387 12.25 11.89 56.84
CA ASP A 387 12.08 12.07 58.30
C ASP A 387 12.52 10.84 59.14
N GLN A 388 12.82 9.70 58.50
CA GLN A 388 13.06 8.44 59.20
C GLN A 388 14.53 7.99 59.20
N ALA A 389 14.97 7.44 60.33
CA ALA A 389 16.19 6.66 60.39
C ALA A 389 16.05 5.40 59.53
N PHE A 390 16.85 5.30 58.48
CA PHE A 390 16.75 4.22 57.49
C PHE A 390 17.27 2.88 58.02
N ARG A 391 18.30 2.90 58.87
CA ARG A 391 18.89 1.69 59.47
C ARG A 391 18.50 1.56 60.95
N SER A 392 18.45 0.33 61.44
CA SER A 392 18.18 0.00 62.85
C SER A 392 19.11 0.70 63.85
N GLY A 393 20.29 1.14 63.39
CA GLY A 393 21.25 1.94 64.16
C GLY A 393 21.04 3.47 64.14
N GLY A 394 19.93 3.99 63.61
CA GLY A 394 19.62 5.43 63.63
C GLY A 394 20.22 6.26 62.50
N GLN A 395 20.90 5.63 61.53
CA GLN A 395 21.55 6.33 60.40
C GLN A 395 20.52 6.78 59.35
N THR A 396 20.66 8.01 58.85
CA THR A 396 19.84 8.57 57.75
C THR A 396 20.34 8.09 56.39
N ALA A 397 19.47 8.10 55.39
CA ALA A 397 19.84 7.76 54.01
C ALA A 397 20.61 8.90 53.35
N ASP A 398 21.61 8.55 52.54
CA ASP A 398 22.33 9.48 51.68
C ASP A 398 21.64 9.62 50.31
N LEU A 399 22.10 10.59 49.51
CA LEU A 399 21.57 10.84 48.18
C LEU A 399 21.67 9.61 47.27
N THR A 400 22.77 8.84 47.39
CA THR A 400 22.99 7.64 46.60
C THR A 400 21.99 6.52 46.95
N ALA A 401 21.65 6.33 48.23
CA ALA A 401 20.60 5.39 48.63
C ALA A 401 19.22 5.81 48.12
N LEU A 402 18.89 7.11 48.19
CA LEU A 402 17.65 7.65 47.64
C LEU A 402 17.59 7.43 46.12
N GLY A 403 18.63 7.83 45.38
CA GLY A 403 18.72 7.69 43.94
C GLY A 403 18.63 6.23 43.48
N THR A 404 19.33 5.32 44.16
CA THR A 404 19.27 3.88 43.85
C THR A 404 17.87 3.30 44.11
N THR A 405 17.17 3.75 45.14
CA THR A 405 15.81 3.26 45.45
C THR A 405 14.81 3.77 44.43
N ILE A 406 14.82 5.07 44.11
CA ILE A 406 13.97 5.65 43.05
C ILE A 406 14.23 4.94 41.72
N PHE A 407 15.50 4.75 41.36
CA PHE A 407 15.89 4.07 40.12
C PHE A 407 15.35 2.63 40.05
N THR A 408 15.50 1.88 41.13
CA THR A 408 14.99 0.51 41.25
C THR A 408 13.47 0.47 41.11
N CYS A 409 12.75 1.39 41.75
CA CYS A 409 11.30 1.53 41.61
C CYS A 409 10.89 1.84 40.16
N VAL A 410 11.59 2.75 39.47
CA VAL A 410 11.31 3.07 38.06
C VAL A 410 11.50 1.84 37.17
N ILE A 411 12.60 1.11 37.32
CA ILE A 411 12.88 -0.09 36.52
C ILE A 411 11.78 -1.13 36.73
N TRP A 412 11.42 -1.42 37.98
CA TRP A 412 10.37 -2.38 38.27
C TRP A 412 9.02 -1.93 37.75
N ALA A 413 8.64 -0.67 37.93
CA ALA A 413 7.37 -0.15 37.45
C ALA A 413 7.26 -0.22 35.92
N VAL A 414 8.32 0.18 35.22
CA VAL A 414 8.39 0.15 33.75
C VAL A 414 8.34 -1.29 33.22
N ASN A 415 9.14 -2.21 33.78
CA ASN A 415 9.15 -3.61 33.36
C ASN A 415 7.87 -4.37 33.76
N CYS A 416 7.26 -4.08 34.90
CA CYS A 416 5.94 -4.66 35.22
C CYS A 416 4.86 -4.12 34.27
N GLN A 417 4.91 -2.84 33.91
CA GLN A 417 3.95 -2.26 32.95
C GLN A 417 4.02 -2.96 31.58
N ILE A 418 5.22 -3.30 31.10
CA ILE A 418 5.36 -4.02 29.83
C ILE A 418 4.80 -5.42 29.93
N ALA A 419 5.10 -6.14 31.02
CA ALA A 419 4.61 -7.48 31.29
C ALA A 419 3.07 -7.53 31.32
N LEU A 420 2.42 -6.51 31.87
CA LEU A 420 0.96 -6.37 31.88
C LEU A 420 0.37 -6.01 30.51
N THR A 421 1.17 -5.43 29.63
CA THR A 421 0.73 -4.99 28.29
C THR A 421 0.89 -6.08 27.23
N MET A 422 1.82 -7.00 27.44
CA MET A 422 2.06 -8.14 26.54
C MET A 422 0.89 -9.12 26.58
N SER A 423 0.41 -9.52 25.41
CA SER A 423 -0.66 -10.49 25.24
C SER A 423 -0.11 -11.91 25.09
N HIS A 424 1.14 -12.01 24.61
CA HIS A 424 1.83 -13.27 24.39
C HIS A 424 3.10 -13.31 25.23
N PHE A 425 3.13 -14.20 26.23
CA PHE A 425 4.31 -14.44 27.06
C PHE A 425 5.28 -15.44 26.43
#